data_AF-A0A357YPG5-F1
#
_entry.id   AF-A0A357YPG5-F1
#
_cell.length_a   1.000
_cell.length_b   1.000
_cell.length_c   1.000
_cell.angle_alpha   90.00
_cell.angle_beta   90.00
_cell.angle_gamma   90.00
#
_symmetry.space_group_name_H-M   'P 1'
#
loop_
_entity.id
_entity.type
_entity.pdbx_description
1 polymer ?
#
loop_
_entity_poly.entity_id
_entity_poly.type
_entity_poly.pdbx_seq_one_letter_code
_entity_poly.pdbx_strand_id
1 'polypeptide(L)'
;QLTDLQIANNELTELDLSNNAELKELWIDSNKIKTIKAKKFNQLRRIICQDNEISAKSMIELFKAVQHVEKPGGAVAEVSYDTEEDLNEVPQEAVDIAKSKNWRLIKTTREGEIEY
;
A
#
# COMPACT_ATOMS: atom_id res chain seq x y z
N GLN A 1 20.32 3.38 0.39
CA GLN A 1 18.87 3.53 0.68
C GLN A 1 18.14 3.38 -0.64
N LEU A 2 17.02 2.67 -0.66
CA LEU A 2 16.25 2.45 -1.89
C LEU A 2 15.30 3.63 -2.13
N THR A 3 15.19 4.06 -3.39
CA THR A 3 14.19 5.03 -3.84
C THR A 3 12.97 4.34 -4.44
N ASP A 4 13.16 3.15 -5.03
CA ASP A 4 12.10 2.40 -5.69
C ASP A 4 12.30 0.92 -5.34
N LEU A 5 11.21 0.23 -5.01
CA LEU A 5 11.23 -1.20 -4.72
C LEU A 5 10.17 -1.91 -5.54
N GLN A 6 10.60 -2.84 -6.39
CA GLN A 6 9.73 -3.69 -7.20
C GLN A 6 10.05 -5.16 -6.93
N ILE A 7 9.12 -5.86 -6.31
CA ILE A 7 9.22 -7.28 -5.94
C ILE A 7 7.92 -8.04 -6.24
N ALA A 8 7.18 -7.58 -7.23
CA ALA A 8 5.92 -8.17 -7.67
C ALA A 8 6.11 -9.63 -8.17
N ASN A 9 5.05 -10.43 -8.12
CA ASN A 9 5.00 -11.80 -8.62
C ASN A 9 6.00 -12.75 -7.92
N ASN A 10 5.92 -12.80 -6.60
CA ASN A 10 6.72 -13.71 -5.77
C ASN A 10 5.83 -14.41 -4.73
N GLU A 11 6.43 -15.15 -3.81
CA GLU A 11 5.72 -15.84 -2.72
C GLU A 11 6.09 -15.28 -1.34
N LEU A 12 6.40 -13.98 -1.26
CA LEU A 12 6.78 -13.36 0.00
C LEU A 12 5.60 -13.35 0.96
N THR A 13 5.84 -13.73 2.21
CA THR A 13 4.81 -13.73 3.28
C THR A 13 4.96 -12.55 4.24
N GLU A 14 6.13 -11.92 4.25
CA GLU A 14 6.45 -10.78 5.09
C GLU A 14 7.37 -9.81 4.35
N LEU A 15 7.27 -8.53 4.72
CA LEU A 15 8.13 -7.48 4.18
C LEU A 15 8.50 -6.47 5.26
N ASP A 16 9.79 -6.21 5.41
CA ASP A 16 10.32 -5.20 6.34
C ASP A 16 10.91 -4.02 5.57
N LEU A 17 10.24 -2.87 5.67
CA LEU A 17 10.62 -1.59 5.04
C LEU A 17 11.06 -0.55 6.08
N SER A 18 11.33 -0.97 7.32
CA SER A 18 11.61 -0.06 8.44
C SER A 18 12.84 0.84 8.24
N ASN A 19 13.75 0.47 7.34
CA ASN A 19 14.98 1.21 7.02
C ASN A 19 14.94 1.91 5.65
N ASN A 20 13.77 1.99 5.01
CA ASN A 20 13.61 2.47 3.64
C ASN A 20 12.85 3.80 3.55
N ALA A 21 13.22 4.77 4.40
CA ALA A 21 12.51 6.04 4.55
C ALA A 21 12.46 6.91 3.28
N GLU A 22 13.39 6.72 2.35
CA GLU A 22 13.51 7.50 1.10
C GLU A 22 12.82 6.83 -0.11
N LEU A 23 12.04 5.77 0.12
CA LEU A 23 11.20 5.18 -0.94
C LEU A 23 10.21 6.20 -1.49
N LYS A 24 10.05 6.18 -2.81
CA LYS A 24 9.13 6.95 -3.64
C LYS A 24 8.07 6.06 -4.25
N GLU A 25 8.44 4.85 -4.66
CA GLU A 25 7.53 3.88 -5.27
C GLU A 25 7.72 2.49 -4.65
N LEU A 26 6.61 1.84 -4.33
CA LEU A 26 6.55 0.50 -3.73
C LEU A 26 5.60 -0.39 -4.54
N TRP A 27 6.16 -1.41 -5.19
CA TRP A 27 5.43 -2.40 -5.98
C TRP A 27 5.67 -3.79 -5.40
N ILE A 28 4.66 -4.31 -4.71
CA ILE A 28 4.70 -5.59 -3.98
C ILE A 28 3.51 -6.48 -4.34
N ASP A 29 2.81 -6.16 -5.42
CA ASP A 29 1.65 -6.85 -5.92
C ASP A 29 1.92 -8.33 -6.26
N SER A 30 0.87 -9.14 -6.26
CA SER A 30 0.96 -10.58 -6.58
C SER A 30 1.99 -11.29 -5.68
N ASN A 31 1.75 -11.26 -4.38
CA ASN A 31 2.53 -11.95 -3.35
C ASN A 31 1.58 -12.60 -2.32
N LYS A 32 2.12 -13.10 -1.20
CA LYS A 32 1.33 -13.67 -0.07
C LYS A 32 1.57 -12.88 1.21
N ILE A 33 1.86 -11.58 1.11
CA ILE A 33 2.36 -10.78 2.23
C ILE A 33 1.25 -10.58 3.24
N LYS A 34 1.45 -11.06 4.46
CA LYS A 34 0.52 -10.88 5.60
C LYS A 34 0.92 -9.74 6.52
N THR A 35 2.24 -9.55 6.61
CA THR A 35 2.87 -8.62 7.55
C THR A 35 3.77 -7.65 6.82
N ILE A 36 3.51 -6.36 7.03
CA ILE A 36 4.38 -5.28 6.58
C ILE A 36 4.88 -4.53 7.81
N LYS A 37 6.20 -4.39 7.95
CA LYS A 37 6.80 -3.49 8.93
C LYS A 37 7.22 -2.21 8.21
N ALA A 38 6.61 -1.10 8.58
CA ALA A 38 6.95 0.23 8.10
C ALA A 38 7.15 1.16 9.29
N LYS A 39 7.95 2.23 9.11
CA LYS A 39 8.19 3.23 10.16
C LYS A 39 7.72 4.61 9.72
N LYS A 40 8.45 5.23 8.80
CA LYS A 40 8.08 6.49 8.19
C LYS A 40 8.68 6.56 6.80
N PHE A 41 7.85 6.81 5.80
CA PHE A 41 8.30 7.19 4.46
C PHE A 41 8.22 8.71 4.35
N ASN A 42 9.27 9.33 3.81
CA ASN A 42 9.33 10.77 3.64
C ASN A 42 8.89 11.19 2.23
N GLN A 43 9.02 10.29 1.26
CA GLN A 43 8.88 10.62 -0.17
C GLN A 43 7.96 9.69 -0.94
N LEU A 44 7.29 8.73 -0.29
CA LEU A 44 6.49 7.71 -1.00
C LEU A 44 5.31 8.37 -1.70
N ARG A 45 5.04 8.04 -2.95
CA ARG A 45 3.92 8.59 -3.72
C ARG A 45 3.06 7.52 -4.36
N ARG A 46 3.61 6.31 -4.51
CA ARG A 46 2.89 5.19 -5.11
C ARG A 46 3.09 3.92 -4.30
N ILE A 47 1.98 3.24 -4.03
CA ILE A 47 1.94 1.89 -3.49
C ILE A 47 1.09 1.05 -4.44
N ILE A 48 1.59 -0.10 -4.87
CA ILE A 48 0.76 -1.14 -5.48
C ILE A 48 1.00 -2.40 -4.66
N CYS A 49 -0.05 -2.87 -3.99
CA CYS A 49 0.01 -4.04 -3.12
C CYS A 49 -1.18 -4.97 -3.27
N GLN A 50 -1.98 -4.81 -4.33
CA GLN A 50 -3.03 -5.74 -4.72
C GLN A 50 -2.53 -7.19 -4.86
N ASP A 51 -3.45 -8.15 -4.84
CA ASP A 51 -3.20 -9.58 -4.88
C ASP A 51 -2.18 -10.01 -3.79
N ASN A 52 -2.54 -9.75 -2.53
CA ASN A 52 -1.79 -10.16 -1.35
C ASN A 52 -2.74 -10.65 -0.24
N GLU A 53 -2.21 -10.95 0.95
CA GLU A 53 -2.96 -11.37 2.14
C GLU A 53 -2.74 -10.39 3.31
N ILE A 54 -2.60 -9.09 3.03
CA ILE A 54 -2.18 -8.08 4.02
C ILE A 54 -3.26 -7.96 5.10
N SER A 55 -2.89 -8.30 6.33
CA SER A 55 -3.79 -8.17 7.49
C SER A 55 -4.22 -6.72 7.75
N ALA A 56 -5.41 -6.52 8.32
CA ALA A 56 -5.96 -5.20 8.63
C ALA A 56 -4.98 -4.36 9.46
N LYS A 57 -4.31 -4.99 10.43
CA LYS A 57 -3.27 -4.35 11.25
C LYS A 57 -2.12 -3.83 10.41
N SER A 58 -1.60 -4.63 9.47
CA SER A 58 -0.47 -4.22 8.63
C SER A 58 -0.87 -3.12 7.65
N MET A 59 -2.10 -3.17 7.12
CA MET A 59 -2.65 -2.13 6.26
C MET A 59 -2.72 -0.78 7.00
N ILE A 60 -3.25 -0.77 8.23
CA ILE A 60 -3.30 0.42 9.09
C ILE A 60 -1.89 0.98 9.35
N GLU A 61 -0.94 0.12 9.73
CA GLU A 61 0.43 0.57 10.05
C GLU A 61 1.17 1.09 8.80
N LEU A 62 0.94 0.50 7.62
CA LEU A 62 1.46 1.02 6.35
C LEU A 62 1.02 2.46 6.10
N PHE A 63 -0.28 2.76 6.23
CA PHE A 63 -0.80 4.11 6.04
C PHE A 63 -0.50 5.06 7.20
N LYS A 64 -0.23 4.56 8.42
CA LYS A 64 0.38 5.39 9.48
C LYS A 64 1.80 5.82 9.13
N ALA A 65 2.56 5.01 8.39
CA ALA A 65 3.94 5.31 8.02
C ALA A 65 4.08 6.30 6.84
N VAL A 66 3.11 6.39 5.93
CA VAL A 66 3.21 7.33 4.80
C VAL A 66 3.18 8.80 5.26
N GLN A 67 3.86 9.69 4.55
CA GLN A 67 3.77 11.12 4.81
C GLN A 67 2.46 11.74 4.31
N HIS A 68 2.09 12.89 4.89
CA HIS A 68 1.07 13.78 4.33
C HIS A 68 1.56 14.36 2.99
N VAL A 69 0.66 14.46 2.00
CA VAL A 69 0.95 15.03 0.69
C VAL A 69 0.18 16.34 0.52
N GLU A 70 0.89 17.44 0.28
CA GLU A 70 0.25 18.78 0.24
C GLU A 70 -0.85 18.89 -0.82
N LYS A 71 -0.65 18.29 -2.00
CA LYS A 71 -1.65 18.23 -3.05
C LYS A 71 -2.60 17.05 -2.81
N PRO A 72 -3.92 17.28 -2.62
CA PRO A 72 -4.92 16.20 -2.60
C PRO A 72 -4.79 15.29 -3.82
N GLY A 73 -4.71 13.98 -3.60
CA GLY A 73 -4.52 13.00 -4.67
C GLY A 73 -3.14 13.01 -5.32
N GLY A 74 -2.16 13.69 -4.72
CA GLY A 74 -0.77 13.67 -5.16
C GLY A 74 -0.03 12.36 -4.84
N ALA A 75 -0.68 11.44 -4.13
CA ALA A 75 -0.21 10.07 -3.93
C ALA A 75 -1.38 9.09 -4.05
N VAL A 76 -1.07 7.87 -4.49
CA VAL A 76 -2.04 6.82 -4.80
C VAL A 76 -1.57 5.47 -4.27
N ALA A 77 -2.52 4.69 -3.76
CA ALA A 77 -2.30 3.32 -3.35
C ALA A 77 -3.34 2.40 -4.00
N GLU A 78 -2.89 1.47 -4.84
CA GLU A 78 -3.68 0.40 -5.41
C GLU A 78 -3.59 -0.80 -4.44
N VAL A 79 -4.60 -0.94 -3.58
CA VAL A 79 -4.54 -1.81 -2.39
C VAL A 79 -5.31 -3.12 -2.54
N SER A 80 -6.26 -3.18 -3.48
CA SER A 80 -6.95 -4.42 -3.79
C SER A 80 -7.26 -4.55 -5.27
N TYR A 81 -7.36 -5.79 -5.75
CA TYR A 81 -7.90 -6.16 -7.03
C TYR A 81 -9.18 -7.00 -6.85
N ASP A 82 -10.15 -6.88 -7.77
CA ASP A 82 -11.42 -7.62 -7.70
C ASP A 82 -11.28 -9.07 -8.16
N THR A 83 -10.51 -9.83 -7.38
CA THR A 83 -10.12 -11.23 -7.58
C THR A 83 -10.37 -12.02 -6.30
N GLU A 84 -10.50 -13.34 -6.42
CA GLU A 84 -10.60 -14.23 -5.24
C GLU A 84 -9.22 -14.41 -4.57
N GLU A 85 -8.16 -14.09 -5.32
CA GLU A 85 -6.76 -14.15 -4.91
C GLU A 85 -6.34 -12.97 -4.04
N ASP A 86 -7.01 -11.83 -4.16
CA ASP A 86 -6.78 -10.67 -3.29
C ASP A 86 -7.51 -10.84 -1.96
N LEU A 87 -6.72 -11.12 -0.93
CA LEU A 87 -7.18 -11.29 0.44
C LEU A 87 -6.68 -10.14 1.33
N ASN A 88 -6.34 -8.99 0.75
CA ASN A 88 -5.97 -7.82 1.54
C ASN A 88 -7.18 -7.34 2.35
N GLU A 89 -6.97 -7.22 3.65
CA GLU A 89 -7.94 -6.62 4.54
C GLU A 89 -7.75 -5.10 4.54
N VAL A 90 -8.70 -4.37 3.94
CA VAL A 90 -8.70 -2.89 3.88
C VAL A 90 -9.73 -2.33 4.88
N PRO A 91 -9.40 -2.16 6.17
CA PRO A 91 -10.33 -1.62 7.15
C PRO A 91 -10.59 -0.12 6.92
N GLN A 92 -11.77 0.36 7.32
CA GLN A 92 -12.14 1.77 7.20
C GLN A 92 -11.13 2.71 7.88
N GLU A 93 -10.51 2.29 8.99
CA GLU A 93 -9.47 3.07 9.67
C GLU A 93 -8.26 3.34 8.75
N ALA A 94 -7.82 2.36 7.96
CA ALA A 94 -6.72 2.56 7.01
C ALA A 94 -7.11 3.57 5.92
N VAL A 95 -8.35 3.51 5.45
CA VAL A 95 -8.93 4.45 4.47
C VAL A 95 -8.95 5.87 5.03
N ASP A 96 -9.45 6.05 6.25
CA ASP A 96 -9.55 7.36 6.91
C ASP A 96 -8.16 7.97 7.15
N ILE A 97 -7.19 7.16 7.59
CA ILE A 97 -5.79 7.59 7.76
C ILE A 97 -5.22 8.05 6.43
N ALA A 98 -5.39 7.26 5.37
CA ALA A 98 -4.84 7.61 4.07
C ALA A 98 -5.46 8.90 3.50
N LYS A 99 -6.79 9.04 3.57
CA LYS A 99 -7.51 10.26 3.17
C LYS A 99 -7.04 11.49 3.96
N SER A 100 -6.84 11.36 5.28
CA SER A 100 -6.30 12.45 6.11
C SER A 100 -4.88 12.90 5.69
N LYS A 101 -4.16 12.03 4.99
CA LYS A 101 -2.83 12.29 4.45
C LYS A 101 -2.84 12.66 2.96
N ASN A 102 -4.03 12.90 2.39
CA ASN A 102 -4.25 13.23 0.98
C ASN A 102 -3.86 12.10 0.00
N TRP A 103 -3.88 10.85 0.45
CA TRP A 103 -3.70 9.67 -0.40
C TRP A 103 -5.04 9.17 -0.94
N ARG A 104 -5.04 8.78 -2.22
CA ARG A 104 -6.16 8.07 -2.84
C ARG A 104 -5.94 6.56 -2.70
N LEU A 105 -6.92 5.84 -2.17
CA LEU A 105 -6.89 4.38 -2.09
C LEU A 105 -7.84 3.82 -3.13
N ILE A 106 -7.34 2.88 -3.92
CA ILE A 106 -8.01 2.36 -5.09
C ILE A 106 -8.15 0.85 -4.97
N LYS A 107 -9.36 0.37 -5.27
CA LYS A 107 -9.64 -0.99 -5.67
C LYS A 107 -9.67 -1.04 -7.19
N THR A 108 -8.80 -1.84 -7.78
CA THR A 108 -8.76 -2.06 -9.22
C THR A 108 -9.72 -3.19 -9.58
N THR A 109 -10.45 -3.06 -10.68
CA THR A 109 -11.37 -4.09 -11.19
C THR A 109 -11.14 -4.27 -12.70
N ARG A 110 -11.82 -5.24 -13.31
CA ARG A 110 -11.81 -5.39 -14.79
C ARG A 110 -12.47 -4.21 -15.51
N GLU A 111 -13.33 -3.47 -14.83
CA GLU A 111 -14.13 -2.37 -15.40
C GLU A 111 -13.49 -1.00 -15.15
N GLY A 112 -12.47 -0.93 -14.29
CA GLY A 112 -11.74 0.30 -13.99
C GLY A 112 -11.32 0.38 -12.53
N GLU A 113 -11.23 1.61 -12.02
CA GLU A 113 -10.78 1.91 -10.65
C GLU A 113 -11.97 2.38 -9.81
N ILE A 114 -12.07 1.86 -8.59
CA ILE A 114 -13.03 2.30 -7.57
C ILE A 114 -12.24 2.89 -6.41
N GLU A 115 -12.54 4.13 -6.02
CA GLU A 115 -11.93 4.76 -4.86
C GLU A 115 -12.67 4.34 -3.58
N TYR A 116 -11.93 3.91 -2.54
CA TYR A 116 -12.46 3.63 -1.20
C TYR A 116 -12.96 4.90 -0.51
#